data_AF-A0A3D3KR63-F1
#
_entry.id   AF-A0A3D3KR63-F1
#
_cell.length_a   1.000
_cell.length_b   1.000
_cell.length_c   1.000
_cell.angle_alpha   90.00
_cell.angle_beta   90.00
_cell.angle_gamma   90.00
#
_symmetry.space_group_name_H-M   'P 1'
#
loop_
_entity.id
_entity.type
_entity.pdbx_description
1 polymer ?
#
loop_
_entity_poly.entity_id
_entity_poly.type
_entity_poly.pdbx_seq_one_letter_code
_entity_poly.pdbx_strand_id
1 'polypeptide(L)'
;CDCMDKAYKPAFEDIGILASRDPLAVEKATIDIIRESIGEDFFQKSWPKIDYTIQIDHAERIGLGSTDYELVDLSGERRSDRRAAARK
;
A
#
# COMPACT_ATOMS: atom_id res chain seq x y z
N CYS A 1 -6.38 -13.96 -2.39
CA CYS A 1 -6.12 -15.38 -2.71
C CYS A 1 -7.47 -16.06 -2.74
N ASP A 2 -7.90 -16.56 -3.89
CA ASP A 2 -9.17 -17.29 -4.01
C ASP A 2 -9.07 -18.73 -3.49
N CYS A 3 -7.92 -19.05 -2.91
CA CYS A 3 -7.47 -20.31 -2.37
C CYS A 3 -8.39 -20.88 -1.27
N MET A 4 -9.23 -20.04 -0.66
CA MET A 4 -10.13 -20.41 0.45
C MET A 4 -11.59 -20.56 0.02
N ASP A 5 -11.93 -20.40 -1.28
CA ASP A 5 -13.30 -20.45 -1.83
C ASP A 5 -14.34 -19.68 -0.99
N LYS A 6 -13.92 -18.54 -0.45
CA LYS A 6 -14.72 -17.72 0.45
C LYS A 6 -14.59 -16.25 0.09
N ALA A 7 -15.74 -15.59 -0.06
CA ALA A 7 -15.78 -14.14 -0.18
C ALA A 7 -15.47 -13.50 1.18
N TYR A 8 -14.37 -12.76 1.25
CA TYR A 8 -14.04 -11.93 2.41
C TYR A 8 -14.57 -10.52 2.18
N LYS A 9 -14.98 -9.86 3.27
CA LYS A 9 -15.23 -8.42 3.22
C LYS A 9 -13.89 -7.69 3.02
N PRO A 10 -13.85 -6.61 2.23
CA PRO A 10 -12.66 -5.78 2.12
C PRO A 10 -12.19 -5.32 3.50
N ALA A 11 -10.87 -5.36 3.72
CA ALA A 11 -10.27 -4.95 4.99
C ALA A 11 -10.15 -3.41 5.13
N PHE A 12 -10.05 -2.72 4.00
CA PHE A 12 -9.96 -1.27 3.86
C PHE A 12 -10.59 -0.85 2.53
N GLU A 13 -10.81 0.46 2.37
CA GLU A 13 -11.39 1.05 1.16
C GLU A 13 -10.45 0.93 -0.04
N ASP A 14 -11.00 1.12 -1.24
CA ASP A 14 -10.24 1.14 -2.48
C ASP A 14 -9.20 2.30 -2.47
N ILE A 15 -7.94 1.97 -2.72
CA ILE A 15 -6.82 2.92 -2.78
C ILE A 15 -6.45 3.30 -4.22
N GLY A 16 -7.14 2.74 -5.21
CA GLY A 16 -6.87 2.90 -6.63
C GLY A 16 -5.82 1.91 -7.16
N ILE A 17 -5.25 2.24 -8.33
CA ILE A 17 -4.23 1.42 -9.00
C ILE A 17 -2.88 2.15 -8.92
N LEU A 18 -1.87 1.47 -8.39
CA LEU A 18 -0.48 1.92 -8.41
C LEU A 18 0.29 1.18 -9.51
N ALA A 19 1.25 1.87 -10.12
CA ALA A 19 2.16 1.28 -11.10
C ALA A 19 3.57 1.86 -10.95
N SER A 20 4.58 1.00 -11.04
CA SER A 20 5.99 1.38 -11.10
C SER A 20 6.77 0.35 -11.92
N ARG A 21 7.92 0.76 -12.45
CA ARG A 21 8.94 -0.15 -13.00
C ARG A 21 9.88 -0.70 -11.93
N ASP A 22 9.89 -0.07 -10.75
CA ASP A 22 10.60 -0.54 -9.57
C ASP A 22 9.60 -1.32 -8.69
N PRO A 23 9.77 -2.64 -8.53
CA PRO A 23 8.84 -3.48 -7.78
C PRO A 23 8.84 -3.17 -6.28
N LEU A 24 9.97 -2.73 -5.71
CA LEU A 24 10.04 -2.41 -4.28
C LEU A 24 9.40 -1.06 -3.99
N ALA A 25 9.58 -0.09 -4.89
CA ALA A 25 8.99 1.23 -4.75
C ALA A 25 7.45 1.16 -4.73
N VAL A 26 6.84 0.35 -5.61
CA VAL A 26 5.37 0.19 -5.65
C VAL A 26 4.83 -0.58 -4.44
N GLU A 27 5.57 -1.58 -3.96
CA GLU A 27 5.21 -2.31 -2.73
C GLU A 27 5.22 -1.36 -1.53
N LYS A 28 6.31 -0.59 -1.36
CA LYS A 28 6.45 0.38 -0.27
C LYS A 28 5.36 1.46 -0.33
N ALA A 29 5.11 2.02 -1.51
CA ALA A 29 4.06 3.02 -1.71
C ALA A 29 2.67 2.47 -1.38
N THR A 30 2.39 1.21 -1.72
CA THR A 30 1.11 0.56 -1.43
C THR A 30 0.89 0.44 0.08
N ILE A 31 1.90 -0.02 0.82
CA ILE A 31 1.86 -0.12 2.28
C ILE A 31 1.64 1.24 2.93
N ASP A 32 2.35 2.27 2.47
CA ASP A 32 2.24 3.62 3.02
C ASP A 32 0.86 4.25 2.77
N ILE A 33 0.31 4.10 1.57
CA ILE A 33 -1.05 4.59 1.27
C ILE A 33 -2.10 3.87 2.12
N ILE A 34 -2.01 2.55 2.30
CA ILE A 34 -2.91 1.81 3.18
C ILE A 34 -2.79 2.33 4.62
N ARG A 35 -1.56 2.47 5.12
CA ARG A 35 -1.32 2.98 6.47
C ARG A 35 -1.88 4.38 6.67
N GLU A 36 -1.70 5.27 5.70
CA GLU A 36 -2.26 6.63 5.73
C GLU A 36 -3.79 6.63 5.65
N SER A 37 -4.40 5.74 4.87
CA SER A 37 -5.85 5.71 4.69
C SER A 37 -6.58 5.22 5.94
N ILE A 38 -6.02 4.25 6.66
CA ILE A 38 -6.64 3.69 7.88
C ILE A 38 -6.09 4.28 9.19
N GLY A 39 -4.94 4.97 9.15
CA GLY A 39 -4.31 5.59 10.31
C GLY A 39 -3.54 4.63 11.24
N GLU A 40 -3.26 3.41 10.80
CA GLU A 40 -2.51 2.39 11.54
C GLU A 40 -1.77 1.43 10.60
N ASP A 41 -0.80 0.67 11.11
CA ASP A 41 -0.14 -0.38 10.34
C ASP A 41 -1.02 -1.64 10.29
N PHE A 42 -1.73 -1.81 9.16
CA PHE A 42 -2.65 -2.93 8.94
C PHE A 42 -1.98 -4.30 9.10
N PHE A 43 -0.79 -4.47 8.52
CA PHE A 43 -0.11 -5.75 8.42
C PHE A 43 0.42 -6.17 9.79
N GLN A 44 1.07 -5.24 10.49
CA GLN A 44 1.56 -5.50 11.85
C GLN A 44 0.40 -5.77 12.83
N LYS A 45 -0.73 -5.07 12.69
CA LYS A 45 -1.92 -5.33 13.53
C LYS A 45 -2.54 -6.69 13.25
N SER A 46 -2.61 -7.09 11.97
CA SER A 46 -3.23 -8.35 11.55
C SER A 46 -2.39 -9.56 11.93
N TRP A 47 -1.06 -9.44 11.88
CA TRP A 47 -0.12 -10.50 12.25
C TRP A 47 0.98 -9.99 13.19
N PRO A 48 0.70 -9.71 14.47
CA PRO A 48 1.65 -9.04 15.38
C PRO A 48 2.96 -9.77 15.65
N LYS A 49 3.02 -11.06 15.32
CA LYS A 49 4.20 -11.91 15.49
C LYS A 49 5.04 -12.05 14.21
N ILE A 50 4.59 -11.47 13.11
CA ILE A 50 5.23 -11.57 11.79
C ILE A 50 5.61 -10.16 11.37
N ASP A 51 6.89 -9.85 11.45
CA ASP A 51 7.43 -8.62 10.91
C ASP A 51 7.55 -8.72 9.39
N TYR A 52 6.63 -8.07 8.69
CA TYR A 52 6.60 -8.05 7.22
C TYR A 52 7.73 -7.20 6.62
N THR A 53 8.28 -6.25 7.38
CA THR A 53 9.29 -5.29 6.88
C THR A 53 10.61 -5.97 6.50
N ILE A 54 10.88 -7.14 7.09
CA ILE A 54 12.04 -7.99 6.75
C ILE A 54 12.11 -8.27 5.24
N GLN A 55 10.98 -8.45 4.56
CA GLN A 55 10.97 -8.71 3.11
C GLN A 55 11.37 -7.47 2.31
N ILE A 56 10.93 -6.29 2.75
CA ILE A 56 11.23 -4.99 2.14
C ILE A 56 12.72 -4.69 2.30
N ASP A 57 13.24 -4.80 3.52
CA ASP A 57 14.65 -4.59 3.84
C ASP A 57 15.56 -5.54 3.06
N HIS A 58 15.14 -6.81 2.93
CA HIS A 58 15.88 -7.79 2.16
C HIS A 58 15.90 -7.43 0.67
N ALA A 59 14.75 -7.05 0.10
CA ALA A 59 14.63 -6.67 -1.30
C ALA A 59 15.53 -5.49 -1.66
N GLU A 60 15.57 -4.46 -0.80
CA GLU A 60 16.46 -3.31 -0.98
C GLU A 60 17.93 -3.73 -0.91
N ARG A 61 18.30 -4.52 0.11
CA ARG A 61 19.68 -4.99 0.33
C ARG A 61 20.24 -5.81 -0.84
N ILE A 62 19.40 -6.57 -1.54
CA ILE A 62 19.82 -7.34 -2.73
C ILE A 62 19.76 -6.54 -4.04
N GLY A 63 19.33 -5.27 -3.99
CA GLY A 63 19.21 -4.41 -5.16
C GLY A 63 18.02 -4.74 -6.06
N LEU A 64 16.93 -5.32 -5.51
CA LEU A 64 15.72 -5.61 -6.27
C LEU A 64 14.96 -4.33 -6.65
N GLY A 65 15.14 -3.27 -5.88
CA GLY A 65 14.51 -1.97 -6.06
C GLY A 65 14.87 -1.03 -4.91
N SER A 66 14.19 0.10 -4.85
CA SER A 66 14.37 1.15 -3.85
C SER A 66 13.11 1.32 -2.99
N THR A 67 13.28 1.61 -1.69
CA THR A 67 12.14 2.06 -0.86
C THR A 67 11.79 3.53 -1.08
N ASP A 68 12.70 4.33 -1.66
CA ASP A 68 12.42 5.70 -2.07
C ASP A 68 11.52 5.74 -3.31
N TYR A 69 10.48 6.57 -3.28
CA TYR A 69 9.57 6.77 -4.39
C TYR A 69 8.98 8.19 -4.41
N GLU A 70 8.49 8.61 -5.58
CA GLU A 70 7.65 9.80 -5.75
C GLU A 70 6.26 9.36 -6.23
N LEU A 71 5.21 9.87 -5.59
CA LEU A 71 3.84 9.60 -6.00
C LEU A 71 3.36 10.65 -7.02
N VAL A 72 3.14 10.22 -8.26
CA VAL A 72 2.60 11.04 -9.34
C VAL A 72 1.15 10.65 -9.61
N ASP A 73 0.22 11.59 -9.41
CA ASP A 73 -1.21 11.36 -9.67
C ASP A 73 -1.53 11.60 -11.16
N LEU A 74 -2.05 10.57 -11.82
CA LEU A 74 -2.41 10.60 -13.25
C LEU A 74 -3.91 10.86 -13.50
N SER A 75 -4.72 10.98 -12.46
CA SER A 75 -6.19 11.12 -12.60
C SER A 75 -6.65 12.49 -13.10
N GLY A 76 -5.75 13.49 -13.10
CA GLY A 76 -6.12 14.87 -13.45
C GLY A 76 -6.98 15.57 -12.39
N GLU A 77 -7.32 14.91 -11.29
CA GLU A 77 -8.05 15.48 -10.15
C GLU A 77 -7.05 16.07 -9.15
N ARG A 78 -7.35 17.25 -8.60
CA ARG A 78 -6.47 17.82 -7.56
C ARG A 78 -6.62 17.01 -6.27
N ARG A 79 -5.50 16.72 -5.61
CA ARG A 79 -5.46 16.07 -4.27
C ARG A 79 -6.37 16.73 -3.22
N SER A 80 -6.71 18.02 -3.38
CA SER A 80 -7.70 18.73 -2.54
C SER A 80 -9.10 18.13 -2.63
N ASP A 81 -9.46 17.59 -3.79
CA ASP A 81 -10.84 17.22 -4.12
C ASP A 81 -11.16 15.82 -3.56
N ARG A 82 -10.16 14.93 -3.46
CA ARG A 82 -10.30 13.60 -2.83
C ARG A 82 -10.42 13.65 -1.30
N ARG A 83 -9.76 14.59 -0.61
CA ARG A 83 -9.90 14.76 0.85
C ARG A 83 -11.30 15.24 1.26
N ALA A 84 -12.04 15.89 0.37
CA ALA A 84 -13.42 16.29 0.60
C ALA A 84 -14.42 15.13 0.42
N ALA A 85 -14.12 14.18 -0.49
CA ALA A 85 -14.99 13.04 -0.78
C ALA A 85 -14.94 11.95 0.31
N ALA A 86 -13.79 11.71 0.93
CA ALA A 86 -13.60 10.71 2.00
C ALA A 86 -14.17 11.11 3.39
N ARG A 87 -14.92 12.23 3.46
CA ARG A 87 -15.53 12.75 4.71
C ARG A 87 -17.07 12.62 4.72
N LYS A 88 -17.64 11.81 3.84
CA LYS A 88 -19.10 11.68 3.71
C LYS A 88 -19.59 10.30 4.10
#